data_AF-A0A8H4A998-F1
#
_entry.id   AF-A0A8H4A998-F1
#
_cell.length_a   1.000
_cell.length_b   1.000
_cell.length_c   1.000
_cell.angle_alpha   90.00
_cell.angle_beta   90.00
_cell.angle_gamma   90.00
#
_symmetry.space_group_name_H-M   'P 1'
#
loop_
_entity.id
_entity.type
_entity.pdbx_description
1 polymer ?
#
loop_
_entity_poly.entity_id
_entity_poly.type
_entity_poly.pdbx_seq_one_letter_code
_entity_poly.pdbx_strand_id
1 'polypeptide(L)'
;MIDITVQSPDSSTSGTSAIGHFYMHVDDYGGGHGGGFTFIKDPIFVNGCHCSQCENIPKSYNFQRSFDLPIPPKGTWFDVWISIYWACEMDDTSSIGCSSEDVHYRTYVQ
;
A
#
# COMPACT_ATOMS: atom_id res chain seq x y z
N MET A 1 -8.73 -11.17 -5.40
CA MET A 1 -7.76 -10.30 -6.10
C MET A 1 -8.05 -8.87 -5.69
N ILE A 2 -7.05 -8.14 -5.21
CA ILE A 2 -7.17 -6.72 -4.88
C ILE A 2 -6.48 -5.95 -6.01
N ASP A 3 -7.19 -4.97 -6.58
CA ASP A 3 -6.70 -4.09 -7.65
C ASP A 3 -6.75 -2.66 -7.11
N ILE A 4 -5.58 -2.06 -6.89
CA ILE A 4 -5.48 -0.74 -6.27
C ILE A 4 -4.55 0.12 -7.10
N THR A 5 -5.11 1.22 -7.60
CA THR A 5 -4.34 2.28 -8.22
C THR A 5 -3.87 3.25 -7.15
N VAL A 6 -2.55 3.40 -7.05
CA VAL A 6 -1.87 4.33 -6.15
C VAL A 6 -1.13 5.38 -6.95
N GLN A 7 -0.96 6.56 -6.37
CA GLN A 7 -0.20 7.65 -6.97
C GLN A 7 0.67 8.29 -5.89
N SER A 8 1.91 8.65 -6.22
CA SER A 8 2.64 9.59 -5.36
C SER A 8 1.95 10.96 -5.40
N PRO A 9 2.04 11.78 -4.34
CA PRO A 9 1.37 13.08 -4.30
C PRO A 9 1.70 13.93 -5.52
N ASP A 10 0.74 14.71 -5.99
CA ASP A 10 0.89 15.55 -7.19
C ASP A 10 2.07 16.54 -7.09
N SER A 11 2.40 16.97 -5.87
CA SER A 11 3.54 17.85 -5.56
C SER A 11 4.90 17.16 -5.66
N SER A 12 4.95 15.83 -5.80
CA SER A 12 6.19 15.08 -5.98
C SER A 12 6.63 15.04 -7.45
N THR A 13 7.93 15.24 -7.67
CA THR A 13 8.58 15.06 -8.98
C THR A 13 8.93 13.59 -9.25
N SER A 14 8.81 12.73 -8.23
CA SER A 14 9.16 11.31 -8.27
C SER A 14 7.90 10.45 -8.23
N GLY A 15 7.81 9.46 -9.12
CA GLY A 15 6.73 8.46 -9.10
C GLY A 15 6.84 7.47 -7.94
N THR A 16 5.85 6.59 -7.81
CA THR A 16 5.80 5.56 -6.76
C THR A 16 7.00 4.61 -6.83
N SER A 17 7.86 4.64 -5.81
CA SER A 17 9.09 3.85 -5.70
C SER A 17 8.87 2.54 -4.96
N ALA A 18 8.05 2.55 -3.91
CA ALA A 18 7.67 1.35 -3.16
C ALA A 18 6.25 1.48 -2.61
N ILE A 19 5.69 0.35 -2.20
CA ILE A 19 4.37 0.24 -1.57
C ILE A 19 4.45 -0.77 -0.43
N GLY A 20 3.81 -0.49 0.70
CA GLY A 20 4.03 -1.30 1.90
C GLY A 20 2.97 -1.14 2.97
N HIS A 21 3.20 -1.81 4.09
CA HIS A 21 2.37 -1.76 5.29
C HIS A 21 0.87 -1.93 5.02
N PHE A 22 0.55 -2.91 4.18
CA PHE A 22 -0.85 -3.18 3.86
C PHE A 22 -1.54 -3.79 5.08
N TYR A 23 -2.54 -3.08 5.56
CA TYR A 23 -3.38 -3.48 6.68
C TYR A 23 -4.84 -3.46 6.26
N MET A 24 -5.58 -4.52 6.59
CA MET A 24 -7.03 -4.59 6.40
C MET A 24 -7.72 -4.67 7.75
N HIS A 25 -8.82 -3.95 7.91
CA HIS A 25 -9.76 -4.11 9.02
C HIS A 25 -11.13 -4.50 8.49
N VAL A 26 -11.85 -5.36 9.21
CA VAL A 26 -13.24 -5.73 8.91
C VAL A 26 -14.04 -5.49 10.17
N ASP A 27 -15.09 -4.66 10.11
CA ASP A 27 -15.80 -4.15 11.31
C ASP A 27 -16.53 -5.24 12.12
N ASP A 28 -17.11 -6.25 11.46
CA ASP A 28 -17.97 -7.27 12.11
C ASP A 28 -17.43 -8.70 12.00
N TYR A 29 -16.11 -8.86 11.86
CA TYR A 29 -15.50 -10.18 11.78
C TYR A 29 -15.78 -11.01 13.06
N GLY A 30 -16.26 -12.25 12.90
CA GLY A 30 -16.32 -13.24 13.99
C GLY A 30 -17.32 -12.96 15.13
N GLY A 31 -18.35 -12.12 14.94
CA GLY A 31 -19.41 -11.92 15.94
C GLY A 31 -19.41 -10.56 16.65
N GLY A 32 -18.87 -9.51 16.01
CA GLY A 32 -19.13 -8.12 16.40
C GLY A 32 -17.97 -7.33 17.04
N HIS A 33 -16.72 -7.80 16.92
CA HIS A 33 -15.55 -7.09 17.45
C HIS A 33 -14.50 -6.68 16.41
N GLY A 34 -14.82 -6.88 15.14
CA GLY A 34 -13.93 -6.64 14.03
C GLY A 34 -12.64 -7.47 14.03
N GLY A 35 -11.89 -7.40 12.94
CA GLY A 35 -10.65 -8.16 12.77
C GLY A 35 -9.66 -7.43 11.87
N GLY A 36 -8.40 -7.35 12.31
CA GLY A 36 -7.30 -6.70 11.60
C GLY A 36 -6.31 -7.71 11.02
N PHE A 37 -5.85 -7.48 9.79
CA PHE A 37 -4.91 -8.35 9.08
C PHE A 37 -3.83 -7.53 8.39
N THR A 38 -2.56 -7.79 8.71
CA THR A 38 -1.42 -7.23 7.97
C THR A 38 -0.90 -8.27 6.99
N PHE A 39 -0.81 -7.92 5.72
CA PHE A 39 -0.44 -8.87 4.66
C PHE A 39 0.76 -8.43 3.82
N ILE A 40 1.19 -7.17 3.93
CA ILE A 40 2.52 -6.72 3.52
C ILE A 40 3.09 -5.94 4.69
N LYS A 41 4.05 -6.54 5.41
CA LYS A 41 4.76 -5.83 6.49
C LYS A 41 5.83 -4.93 5.91
N ASP A 42 6.75 -5.48 5.14
CA ASP A 42 7.85 -4.71 4.57
C ASP A 42 7.45 -4.08 3.23
N PRO A 43 7.83 -2.82 2.96
CA PRO A 43 7.62 -2.20 1.67
C PRO A 43 8.27 -3.00 0.53
N ILE A 44 7.57 -3.05 -0.59
CA ILE A 44 8.00 -3.71 -1.82
C ILE A 44 8.30 -2.61 -2.84
N PHE A 45 9.54 -2.60 -3.33
CA PHE A 45 9.93 -1.73 -4.43
C PHE A 45 9.20 -2.13 -5.70
N VAL A 46 8.69 -1.12 -6.40
CA VAL A 46 7.91 -1.26 -7.64
C VAL A 46 8.56 -0.43 -8.74
N ASN A 47 8.09 -0.60 -9.97
CA ASN A 47 8.61 0.11 -11.15
C ASN A 47 10.12 -0.10 -11.40
N GLY A 48 10.72 -1.17 -10.87
CA GLY A 48 12.15 -1.45 -11.02
C GLY A 48 13.07 -0.44 -10.31
N CYS A 49 12.52 0.41 -9.45
CA CYS A 49 13.28 1.43 -8.72
C CYS A 49 13.84 0.86 -7.41
N HIS A 50 15.13 1.08 -7.15
CA HIS A 50 15.73 0.82 -5.85
C HIS A 50 16.81 1.87 -5.55
N CYS A 51 16.44 2.91 -4.80
CA CYS A 51 17.26 4.01 -4.26
C CYS A 51 18.13 4.84 -5.22
N SER A 52 18.88 4.22 -6.13
CA SER A 52 19.80 4.86 -7.07
C SER A 52 19.43 4.61 -8.54
N GLN A 53 18.35 3.87 -8.80
CA GLN A 53 17.92 3.45 -10.14
C GLN A 53 16.46 3.82 -10.41
N CYS A 54 16.13 5.10 -10.23
CA CYS A 54 14.74 5.58 -10.13
C CYS A 54 14.41 6.65 -11.17
N GLU A 55 15.02 6.56 -12.36
CA GLU A 55 14.75 7.49 -13.47
C GLU A 55 13.41 7.16 -14.15
N ASN A 56 12.61 8.20 -14.45
CA ASN A 56 11.34 8.10 -15.19
C ASN A 56 10.27 7.18 -14.58
N ILE A 57 10.14 7.15 -13.25
CA ILE A 57 9.07 6.40 -12.58
C ILE A 57 7.71 7.05 -12.89
N PRO A 58 6.70 6.28 -13.32
CA PRO A 58 5.36 6.81 -13.55
C PRO A 58 4.74 7.31 -12.24
N LYS A 59 4.07 8.46 -12.29
CA LYS A 59 3.33 9.03 -11.13
C LYS A 59 2.20 8.12 -10.65
N SER A 60 1.57 7.42 -11.58
CA SER A 60 0.52 6.45 -11.28
C SER A 60 1.05 5.04 -11.44
N TYR A 61 0.79 4.21 -10.44
CA TYR A 61 1.15 2.80 -10.46
C TYR A 61 -0.08 1.97 -10.08
N ASN A 62 -0.40 0.97 -10.92
CA ASN A 62 -1.42 0.02 -10.57
C ASN A 62 -0.79 -1.20 -9.90
N PHE A 63 -1.14 -1.42 -8.63
CA PHE A 63 -0.67 -2.58 -7.91
C PHE A 63 -1.72 -3.68 -7.91
N GLN A 64 -1.36 -4.80 -8.54
CA GLN A 64 -2.19 -5.99 -8.60
C GLN A 64 -1.48 -7.13 -7.90
N ARG A 65 -2.07 -7.60 -6.80
CA ARG A 65 -1.58 -8.77 -6.08
C ARG A 65 -2.73 -9.58 -5.51
N SER A 66 -2.59 -10.90 -5.60
CA SER A 66 -3.48 -11.82 -4.91
C SER A 66 -2.98 -12.01 -3.49
N PHE A 67 -3.86 -11.73 -2.53
CA PHE A 67 -3.64 -12.03 -1.13
C PHE A 67 -4.64 -13.09 -0.69
N ASP A 68 -4.16 -14.02 0.13
CA ASP A 68 -5.02 -15.00 0.79
C ASP A 68 -5.59 -14.37 2.06
N LEU A 69 -6.52 -13.43 1.87
CA LEU A 69 -7.22 -12.74 2.94
C LEU A 69 -8.58 -13.39 3.17
N PRO A 70 -9.04 -13.46 4.43
CA PRO A 70 -10.39 -13.90 4.71
C PRO A 70 -11.38 -12.99 4.00
N ILE A 71 -12.39 -13.60 3.36
CA ILE A 71 -13.45 -12.87 2.67
C ILE A 71 -14.30 -12.19 3.74
N PRO A 72 -14.42 -10.84 3.75
CA PRO A 72 -15.25 -10.17 4.72
C PRO A 72 -16.72 -10.60 4.56
N PRO A 73 -17.50 -10.75 5.65
CA PRO A 73 -18.89 -11.19 5.57
C PRO A 73 -19.75 -10.20 4.76
N LYS A 74 -20.81 -10.72 4.14
CA LYS A 74 -21.83 -9.89 3.49
C LYS A 74 -22.44 -8.93 4.51
N GLY A 75 -22.59 -7.68 4.12
CA GLY A 75 -23.24 -6.66 4.95
C GLY A 75 -22.29 -5.91 5.88
N THR A 76 -20.98 -6.14 5.77
CA THR A 76 -19.96 -5.49 6.60
C THR A 76 -19.14 -4.48 5.81
N TRP A 77 -18.48 -3.58 6.52
CA TRP A 77 -17.43 -2.74 5.96
C TRP A 77 -16.08 -3.44 6.09
N PHE A 78 -15.21 -3.18 5.13
CA PHE A 78 -13.79 -3.40 5.29
C PHE A 78 -13.01 -2.16 4.87
N ASP A 79 -11.88 -1.99 5.52
CA ASP A 79 -10.95 -0.89 5.36
C ASP A 79 -9.60 -1.45 4.97
N VAL A 80 -8.89 -0.78 4.07
CA VAL A 80 -7.52 -1.12 3.67
C VAL A 80 -6.67 0.14 3.78
N TRP A 81 -5.57 0.05 4.51
CA TRP A 81 -4.54 1.08 4.60
C TRP A 81 -3.30 0.61 3.84
N ILE A 82 -2.69 1.53 3.11
CA ILE A 82 -1.53 1.28 2.25
C ILE A 82 -0.57 2.45 2.37
N SER A 83 0.69 2.17 2.68
CA SER A 83 1.73 3.18 2.60
C SER A 83 2.31 3.22 1.18
N ILE A 84 2.30 4.40 0.58
CA ILE A 84 2.95 4.70 -0.70
C ILE A 84 4.28 5.40 -0.39
N TYR A 85 5.35 4.96 -1.05
CA TYR A 85 6.70 5.52 -0.89
C TYR A 85 7.21 6.11 -2.20
N TRP A 86 7.86 7.26 -2.14
CA TRP A 86 8.51 7.91 -3.27
C TRP A 86 9.77 8.65 -2.82
N ALA A 87 10.59 9.08 -3.79
CA ALA A 87 11.87 9.75 -3.53
C ALA A 87 12.72 8.97 -2.52
N CYS A 88 12.81 7.65 -2.74
CA CYS A 88 13.61 6.78 -1.90
C CYS A 88 15.09 6.93 -2.22
N GLU A 89 15.91 7.18 -1.21
CA GLU A 89 17.34 7.39 -1.32
C GLU A 89 18.06 6.54 -0.26
N MET A 90 19.29 6.11 -0.57
CA MET A 90 20.15 5.46 0.40
C MET A 90 20.92 6.53 1.15
N ASP A 91 20.80 6.55 2.47
CA ASP A 91 21.57 7.48 3.30
C ASP A 91 23.01 6.97 3.53
N ASP A 92 23.84 7.82 4.13
CA ASP A 92 25.24 7.53 4.45
C ASP A 92 25.41 6.34 5.43
N THR A 93 24.32 5.86 6.04
CA THR A 93 24.31 4.73 6.99
C THR A 93 23.77 3.43 6.38
N SER A 94 23.59 3.37 5.06
CA SER A 94 22.96 2.25 4.34
C SER A 94 21.50 2.01 4.73
N SER A 95 20.85 2.99 5.33
CA SER A 95 19.42 3.00 5.58
C SER A 95 18.70 3.61 4.38
N ILE A 96 17.47 3.16 4.11
CA ILE A 96 16.68 3.71 3.01
C ILE A 96 15.69 4.72 3.60
N GLY A 97 15.89 5.99 3.25
CA GLY A 97 14.94 7.06 3.54
C GLY A 97 14.01 7.26 2.34
N CYS A 98 12.70 7.34 2.58
CA CYS A 98 11.71 7.65 1.57
C CYS A 98 10.74 8.71 2.09
N SER A 99 10.15 9.50 1.19
CA SER A 99 8.89 10.18 1.49
C SER A 99 7.75 9.17 1.45
N SER A 100 6.73 9.36 2.30
CA SER A 100 5.61 8.43 2.37
C SER A 100 4.27 9.06 2.73
N GLU A 101 3.19 8.42 2.31
CA GLU A 101 1.80 8.73 2.69
C GLU A 101 0.99 7.44 2.84
N ASP A 102 0.08 7.42 3.81
CA ASP A 102 -0.86 6.33 4.00
C ASP A 102 -2.20 6.65 3.33
N VAL A 103 -2.61 5.80 2.40
CA VAL A 103 -3.92 5.89 1.73
C VAL A 103 -4.88 4.90 2.36
N HIS A 104 -6.11 5.35 2.58
CA HIS A 104 -7.18 4.57 3.16
C HIS A 104 -8.29 4.32 2.12
N TYR A 105 -8.64 3.06 1.93
CA TYR A 105 -9.77 2.62 1.10
C TYR A 105 -10.80 1.95 1.98
N ARG A 106 -12.05 2.40 1.91
CA ARG A 106 -13.18 1.80 2.65
C ARG A 106 -14.24 1.32 1.67
N THR A 107 -14.71 0.10 1.83
CA THR A 107 -15.70 -0.51 0.93
C THR A 107 -16.70 -1.36 1.71
N TYR A 108 -17.95 -1.38 1.24
CA TYR A 108 -19.01 -2.19 1.78
C TYR A 108 -19.16 -3.50 0.98
N VAL A 109 -19.26 -4.63 1.68
CA VAL A 109 -19.51 -5.93 1.04
C VAL A 109 -21.00 -6.13 0.83
N GLN A 110 -21.43 -6.05 -0.43
CA GLN A 110 -22.84 -6.16 -0.83
C GLN A 110 -23.40 -7.57 -0.89
#